data_AF-A0A1I2KL15-F1
#
_entry.id   AF-A0A1I2KL15-F1
#
_cell.length_a   1.000
_cell.length_b   1.000
_cell.length_c   1.000
_cell.angle_alpha   90.00
_cell.angle_beta   90.00
_cell.angle_gamma   90.00
#
_symmetry.space_group_name_H-M   'P 1'
#
loop_
_entity.id
_entity.type
_entity.pdbx_description
1 polymer ?
#
loop_
_entity_poly.entity_id
_entity_poly.type
_entity_poly.pdbx_seq_one_letter_code
_entity_poly.pdbx_strand_id
1 'polypeptide(L)'
;MAARGEAGIGEFLDGLSPRTVGVLAEAGFEMGLLRHLGRTDEGARQVRHIVGQFGRVPWWHRAAHRIRRGFGALAAGAGTPAGTGRVAAYWSAALLCAVLGLAATLTASVLVARVLGLAVAGAVWIVLVVLLLMAPGTRGREAAVLVALGASAVLLFTAFLNAPEWYLAARGRQVTATVVAPLRGWSHGSPATYCRVRLPGGAVRRVDRNDRTCASEEGRSVTVVYDPGGRLDPVLGDRASLGRISRPIAAGAGFVLFGTATAAVLATGRRGRGR
;
A
#
# COMPACT_ATOMS: atom_id res chain seq x y z
N MET A 1 -44.68 39.38 19.80
CA MET A 1 -43.56 38.41 19.91
C MET A 1 -42.42 38.90 19.05
N ALA A 2 -41.41 39.53 19.66
CA ALA A 2 -40.25 40.06 18.95
C ALA A 2 -39.36 38.89 18.48
N ALA A 3 -39.11 38.83 17.17
CA ALA A 3 -38.19 37.88 16.56
C ALA A 3 -36.79 38.08 17.18
N ARG A 4 -36.25 37.04 17.83
CA ARG A 4 -34.84 37.02 18.24
C ARG A 4 -34.01 37.27 16.99
N GLY A 5 -33.27 38.39 16.99
CA GLY A 5 -32.47 38.83 15.86
C GLY A 5 -31.54 37.73 15.38
N GLU A 6 -31.73 37.29 14.15
CA GLU A 6 -30.68 36.56 13.46
C GLU A 6 -29.50 37.53 13.33
N ALA A 7 -28.37 37.20 13.97
CA ALA A 7 -27.12 37.90 13.77
C ALA A 7 -26.90 38.07 12.27
N GLY A 8 -26.70 39.33 11.84
CA GLY A 8 -26.54 39.66 10.43
C GLY A 8 -25.41 38.84 9.82
N ILE A 9 -25.52 38.49 8.54
CA ILE A 9 -24.52 37.64 7.87
C ILE A 9 -23.08 38.16 8.02
N GLY A 10 -22.92 39.49 8.14
CA GLY A 10 -21.64 40.14 8.43
C GLY A 10 -21.04 39.67 9.76
N GLU A 11 -21.81 39.72 10.84
CA GLU A 11 -21.39 39.27 12.17
C GLU A 11 -21.08 37.76 12.19
N PHE A 12 -21.88 36.96 11.48
CA PHE A 12 -21.59 35.53 11.31
C PHE A 12 -20.26 35.29 10.60
N LEU A 13 -19.98 36.04 9.52
CA LEU A 13 -18.75 35.91 8.74
C LEU A 13 -17.52 36.46 9.50
N ASP A 14 -17.70 37.51 10.29
CA ASP A 14 -16.65 38.12 11.11
C ASP A 14 -16.33 37.26 12.34
N GLY A 15 -17.31 36.49 12.85
CA GLY A 15 -17.13 35.49 13.89
C GLY A 15 -16.48 34.18 13.42
N LEU A 16 -16.18 34.03 12.12
CA LEU A 16 -15.50 32.83 11.64
C LEU A 16 -14.05 32.79 12.13
N SER A 17 -13.64 31.62 12.62
CA SER A 17 -12.24 31.42 12.98
C SER A 17 -11.31 31.70 11.79
N PRO A 18 -10.10 32.24 12.00
CA PRO A 18 -9.13 32.47 10.93
C PRO A 18 -8.85 31.21 10.08
N ARG A 19 -8.98 30.03 10.72
CA ARG A 19 -8.86 28.73 10.07
C ARG A 19 -9.97 28.47 9.04
N THR A 20 -11.21 28.82 9.36
CA THR A 20 -12.37 28.66 8.45
C THR A 20 -12.26 29.62 7.27
N VAL A 21 -11.86 30.87 7.53
CA VAL A 21 -11.62 31.88 6.49
C VAL A 21 -10.55 31.41 5.50
N GLY A 22 -9.44 30.86 6.00
CA GLY A 22 -8.39 30.30 5.15
C GLY A 22 -8.88 29.14 4.26
N VAL A 23 -9.74 28.25 4.78
CA VAL A 23 -10.29 27.12 4.00
C VAL A 23 -11.23 27.61 2.88
N LEU A 24 -12.05 28.62 3.16
CA LEU A 24 -12.95 29.20 2.15
C LEU A 24 -12.15 29.88 1.04
N ALA A 25 -11.09 30.63 1.40
CA ALA A 25 -10.20 31.25 0.42
C ALA A 25 -9.48 30.23 -0.46
N GLU A 26 -8.96 29.13 0.11
CA GLU A 26 -8.34 28.04 -0.67
C GLU A 26 -9.32 27.34 -1.62
N ALA A 27 -10.61 27.32 -1.28
CA ALA A 27 -11.67 26.80 -2.13
C ALA A 27 -12.16 27.80 -3.20
N GLY A 28 -11.57 29.00 -3.26
CA GLY A 28 -11.92 30.05 -4.21
C GLY A 28 -13.09 30.94 -3.78
N PHE A 29 -13.55 30.83 -2.53
CA PHE A 29 -14.58 31.70 -1.98
C PHE A 29 -13.94 32.91 -1.30
N GLU A 30 -13.93 34.04 -2.00
CA GLU A 30 -13.51 35.31 -1.41
C GLU A 30 -14.55 35.83 -0.43
N MET A 31 -14.09 36.39 0.70
CA MET A 31 -14.98 36.94 1.74
C MET A 31 -15.87 38.08 1.22
N GLY A 32 -15.39 38.86 0.23
CA GLY A 32 -16.18 39.89 -0.43
C GLY A 32 -17.38 39.31 -1.19
N LEU A 33 -17.17 38.20 -1.91
CA LEU A 33 -18.22 37.49 -2.64
C LEU A 33 -19.25 36.87 -1.68
N LEU A 34 -18.80 36.25 -0.59
CA LEU A 34 -19.71 35.67 0.41
C LEU A 34 -20.56 36.74 1.11
N ARG A 35 -19.98 37.91 1.40
CA ARG A 35 -20.72 39.06 1.93
C ARG A 35 -21.72 39.61 0.91
N HIS A 36 -21.37 39.65 -0.37
CA HIS A 36 -22.26 40.11 -1.44
C HIS A 36 -23.46 39.15 -1.61
N LEU A 37 -23.20 37.85 -1.69
CA LEU A 37 -24.23 36.81 -1.76
C LEU A 37 -25.12 36.80 -0.52
N GLY A 38 -24.54 37.05 0.66
CA GLY A 38 -25.26 37.09 1.93
C GLY A 38 -26.23 38.26 2.12
N ARG A 39 -26.32 39.23 1.19
CA ARG A 39 -27.18 40.42 1.36
C ARG A 39 -28.67 40.12 1.31
N THR A 40 -29.06 38.98 0.73
CA THR A 40 -30.44 38.50 0.72
C THR A 40 -30.61 37.39 1.76
N ASP A 41 -31.81 37.24 2.32
CA ASP A 41 -32.08 36.19 3.32
C ASP A 41 -31.83 34.78 2.77
N GLU A 42 -32.13 34.55 1.50
CA GLU A 42 -31.85 33.30 0.80
C GLU A 42 -30.35 33.06 0.63
N GLY A 43 -29.62 34.09 0.22
CA GLY A 43 -28.16 34.03 0.08
C GLY A 43 -27.46 33.86 1.42
N ALA A 44 -27.95 34.47 2.50
CA ALA A 44 -27.45 34.26 3.86
C ALA A 44 -27.60 32.80 4.31
N ARG A 45 -28.74 32.16 4.02
CA ARG A 45 -28.94 30.72 4.25
C ARG A 45 -27.97 29.87 3.44
N GLN A 46 -27.76 30.21 2.17
CA GLN A 46 -26.83 29.49 1.30
C GLN A 46 -25.37 29.63 1.79
N VAL A 47 -24.95 30.83 2.20
CA VAL A 47 -23.61 31.08 2.76
C VAL A 47 -23.42 30.29 4.06
N ARG A 48 -24.40 30.31 4.98
CA ARG A 48 -24.34 29.50 6.21
C ARG A 48 -24.23 28.00 5.91
N HIS A 49 -24.93 27.51 4.87
CA HIS A 49 -24.83 26.12 4.43
C HIS A 49 -23.44 25.78 3.88
N ILE A 50 -22.89 26.63 3.00
CA ILE A 50 -21.53 26.47 2.43
C ILE A 50 -20.51 26.43 3.57
N VAL A 51 -20.53 27.43 4.46
CA VAL A 51 -19.61 27.50 5.59
C VAL A 51 -19.76 26.29 6.51
N GLY A 52 -20.99 25.82 6.74
CA GLY A 52 -21.27 24.61 7.52
C GLY A 52 -20.69 23.33 6.89
N GLN A 53 -20.74 23.21 5.56
CA GLN A 53 -20.12 22.10 4.85
C GLN A 53 -18.59 22.14 4.95
N PHE A 54 -17.98 23.33 4.80
CA PHE A 54 -16.53 23.50 4.86
C PHE A 54 -15.95 23.42 6.28
N GLY A 55 -16.74 23.77 7.31
CA GLY A 55 -16.36 23.63 8.72
C GLY A 55 -16.22 22.18 9.18
N ARG A 56 -16.80 21.22 8.46
CA ARG A 56 -16.76 19.78 8.78
C ARG A 56 -15.76 18.98 7.96
N VAL A 57 -14.95 19.62 7.10
CA VAL A 57 -14.06 18.88 6.20
C VAL A 57 -12.97 18.17 7.01
N PRO A 58 -12.92 16.83 6.96
CA PRO A 58 -11.93 16.08 7.70
C PRO A 58 -10.49 16.43 7.31
N TRP A 59 -9.58 16.38 8.29
CA TRP A 59 -8.17 16.76 8.12
C TRP A 59 -7.45 16.01 6.98
N TRP A 60 -7.91 14.80 6.63
CA TRP A 60 -7.34 13.97 5.57
C TRP A 60 -7.52 14.57 4.17
N HIS A 61 -8.56 15.36 3.89
CA HIS A 61 -8.70 16.07 2.61
C HIS A 61 -7.62 17.14 2.40
N ARG A 62 -7.13 17.77 3.48
CA ARG A 62 -6.06 18.78 3.40
C ARG A 62 -4.69 18.17 3.20
N ALA A 63 -4.40 17.06 3.88
CA ALA A 63 -3.19 16.27 3.62
C ALA A 63 -3.18 15.80 2.16
N ALA A 64 -4.32 15.33 1.65
CA ALA A 64 -4.48 14.96 0.26
C ALA A 64 -4.25 16.14 -0.69
N HIS A 65 -4.78 17.34 -0.42
CA HIS A 65 -4.52 18.51 -1.28
C HIS A 65 -3.05 18.97 -1.29
N ARG A 66 -2.35 18.96 -0.15
CA ARG A 66 -0.93 19.33 -0.06
C ARG A 66 -0.04 18.33 -0.80
N ILE A 67 -0.27 17.03 -0.60
CA ILE A 67 0.44 15.97 -1.31
C ILE A 67 0.13 16.02 -2.81
N ARG A 68 -1.13 16.30 -3.19
CA ARG A 68 -1.53 16.46 -4.59
C ARG A 68 -0.87 17.66 -5.27
N ARG A 69 -0.63 18.77 -4.56
CA ARG A 69 0.18 19.88 -5.08
C ARG A 69 1.65 19.49 -5.26
N GLY A 70 2.25 18.79 -4.30
CA GLY A 70 3.64 18.30 -4.40
C GLY A 70 3.85 17.31 -5.54
N PHE A 71 2.97 16.31 -5.68
CA PHE A 71 2.97 15.38 -6.82
C PHE A 71 2.58 16.05 -8.13
N GLY A 72 1.66 17.03 -8.09
CA GLY A 72 1.31 17.84 -9.24
C GLY A 72 2.50 18.62 -9.78
N ALA A 73 3.38 19.13 -8.92
CA ALA A 73 4.62 19.79 -9.30
C ALA A 73 5.65 18.81 -9.91
N LEU A 74 5.81 17.62 -9.32
CA LEU A 74 6.66 16.55 -9.87
C LEU A 74 6.17 16.05 -11.24
N ALA A 75 4.86 15.96 -11.43
CA ALA A 75 4.26 15.56 -12.70
C ALA A 75 4.22 16.70 -13.75
N ALA A 76 4.18 17.97 -13.32
CA ALA A 76 4.17 19.14 -14.20
C ALA A 76 5.56 19.51 -14.76
N GLY A 77 6.65 19.05 -14.12
CA GLY A 77 8.01 19.20 -14.65
C GLY A 77 8.26 18.44 -15.97
N ALA A 78 7.41 17.47 -16.30
CA ALA A 78 7.39 16.81 -17.60
C ALA A 78 6.28 17.47 -18.44
N GLY A 79 6.63 18.38 -19.36
CA GLY A 79 5.73 19.20 -20.19
C GLY A 79 4.72 18.43 -21.05
N THR A 80 3.78 17.73 -20.42
CA THR A 80 2.82 16.84 -21.06
C THR A 80 1.47 17.52 -21.25
N PRO A 81 0.82 17.32 -22.41
CA PRO A 81 -0.43 17.96 -22.76
C PRO A 81 -1.57 17.58 -21.79
N ALA A 82 -2.51 18.50 -21.62
CA ALA A 82 -3.59 18.42 -20.66
C ALA A 82 -4.46 17.15 -20.84
N GLY A 83 -4.75 16.45 -19.74
CA GLY A 83 -5.72 15.36 -19.67
C GLY A 83 -5.10 13.97 -19.52
N THR A 84 -4.70 13.34 -20.63
CA THR A 84 -4.28 11.93 -20.67
C THR A 84 -2.86 11.71 -20.15
N GLY A 85 -1.92 12.60 -20.48
CA GLY A 85 -0.52 12.47 -20.03
C GLY A 85 -0.37 12.49 -18.51
N ARG A 86 -1.15 13.35 -17.84
CA ARG A 86 -1.16 13.45 -16.37
C ARG A 86 -1.72 12.20 -15.69
N VAL A 87 -2.76 11.58 -16.26
CA VAL A 87 -3.34 10.34 -15.72
C VAL A 87 -2.36 9.18 -15.92
N ALA A 88 -1.75 9.07 -17.09
CA ALA A 88 -0.74 8.06 -17.37
C ALA A 88 0.46 8.19 -16.42
N ALA A 89 1.04 9.39 -16.30
CA ALA A 89 2.15 9.65 -15.38
C ALA A 89 1.79 9.29 -13.93
N TYR A 90 0.56 9.59 -13.50
CA TYR A 90 0.08 9.26 -12.16
C TYR A 90 0.05 7.75 -11.89
N TRP A 91 -0.59 6.99 -12.77
CA TRP A 91 -0.70 5.54 -12.61
C TRP A 91 0.65 4.83 -12.80
N SER A 92 1.50 5.33 -13.69
CA SER A 92 2.89 4.87 -13.82
C SER A 92 3.69 5.11 -12.55
N ALA A 93 3.56 6.28 -11.91
CA ALA A 93 4.22 6.57 -10.64
C ALA A 93 3.72 5.66 -9.51
N ALA A 94 2.41 5.39 -9.45
CA ALA A 94 1.85 4.44 -8.48
C ALA A 94 2.36 3.01 -8.70
N LEU A 95 2.42 2.54 -9.95
CA LEU A 95 3.02 1.24 -10.30
C LEU A 95 4.50 1.18 -9.94
N LEU A 96 5.27 2.21 -10.27
CA LEU A 96 6.68 2.29 -9.93
C LEU A 96 6.88 2.25 -8.41
N CYS A 97 6.08 3.01 -7.66
CA CYS A 97 6.08 2.97 -6.20
C CYS A 97 5.78 1.56 -5.65
N ALA A 98 4.82 0.85 -6.25
CA ALA A 98 4.50 -0.53 -5.87
C ALA A 98 5.67 -1.49 -6.15
N VAL A 99 6.34 -1.36 -7.30
CA VAL A 99 7.51 -2.19 -7.65
C VAL A 99 8.70 -1.91 -6.73
N LEU A 100 9.02 -0.64 -6.49
CA LEU A 100 10.11 -0.25 -5.60
C LEU A 100 9.81 -0.66 -4.15
N GLY A 101 8.56 -0.48 -3.71
CA GLY A 101 8.12 -0.89 -2.39
C GLY A 101 8.13 -2.41 -2.19
N LEU A 102 7.78 -3.18 -3.23
CA LEU A 102 7.90 -4.63 -3.25
C LEU A 102 9.37 -5.06 -3.11
N ALA A 103 10.27 -4.45 -3.89
CA ALA A 103 11.70 -4.73 -3.80
C ALA A 103 12.24 -4.41 -2.40
N ALA A 104 11.92 -3.23 -1.86
CA ALA A 104 12.31 -2.83 -0.51
C ALA A 104 11.78 -3.79 0.56
N THR A 105 10.52 -4.24 0.43
CA THR A 105 9.91 -5.22 1.34
C THR A 105 10.67 -6.55 1.30
N LEU A 106 10.94 -7.08 0.11
CA LEU A 106 11.69 -8.34 -0.06
C LEU A 106 13.09 -8.22 0.54
N THR A 107 13.81 -7.13 0.26
CA THR A 107 15.15 -6.88 0.77
C THR A 107 15.15 -6.76 2.30
N ALA A 108 14.23 -5.99 2.87
CA ALA A 108 14.12 -5.80 4.32
C ALA A 108 13.79 -7.11 5.05
N SER A 109 12.87 -7.92 4.49
CA SER A 109 12.49 -9.22 5.04
C SER A 109 13.64 -10.24 5.06
N VAL A 110 14.53 -10.19 4.07
CA VAL A 110 15.65 -11.15 3.95
C VAL A 110 16.89 -10.69 4.70
N LEU A 111 17.24 -9.40 4.64
CA LEU A 111 18.55 -8.92 5.11
C LEU A 111 18.58 -8.49 6.57
N VAL A 112 17.47 -8.03 7.13
CA VAL A 112 17.49 -7.40 8.46
C VAL A 112 16.71 -8.24 9.47
N ALA A 113 15.38 -8.26 9.34
CA ALA A 113 14.50 -9.03 10.21
C ALA A 113 13.09 -9.04 9.63
N ARG A 114 12.31 -10.08 9.95
CA ARG A 114 10.88 -10.14 9.61
C ARG A 114 10.11 -8.92 10.15
N VAL A 115 10.44 -8.42 11.34
CA VAL A 115 9.75 -7.25 11.92
C VAL A 115 9.96 -6.00 11.05
N LEU A 116 11.18 -5.78 10.56
CA LEU A 116 11.46 -4.63 9.69
C LEU A 116 10.78 -4.79 8.33
N GLY A 117 10.77 -5.99 7.76
CA GLY A 117 10.05 -6.29 6.52
C GLY A 117 8.56 -5.94 6.62
N LEU A 118 7.91 -6.26 7.75
CA LEU A 118 6.51 -5.90 8.00
C LEU A 118 6.30 -4.40 8.09
N ALA A 119 7.19 -3.68 8.80
CA ALA A 119 7.11 -2.23 8.92
C ALA A 119 7.27 -1.53 7.55
N VAL A 120 8.22 -1.99 6.73
CA VAL A 120 8.43 -1.49 5.37
C VAL A 120 7.22 -1.77 4.48
N ALA A 121 6.67 -2.99 4.52
CA ALA A 121 5.46 -3.34 3.78
C ALA A 121 4.27 -2.44 4.15
N GLY A 122 4.07 -2.22 5.46
CA GLY A 122 3.01 -1.34 5.97
C GLY A 122 3.19 0.11 5.52
N ALA A 123 4.41 0.66 5.63
CA ALA A 123 4.71 2.02 5.21
C ALA A 123 4.49 2.22 3.69
N VAL A 124 4.98 1.29 2.86
CA VAL A 124 4.75 1.29 1.41
C VAL A 124 3.26 1.24 1.11
N TRP A 125 2.51 0.35 1.79
CA TRP A 125 1.09 0.21 1.55
C TRP A 125 0.31 1.48 1.91
N ILE A 126 0.65 2.15 3.01
CA ILE A 126 0.07 3.45 3.36
C ILE A 126 0.35 4.49 2.27
N VAL A 127 1.57 4.57 1.75
CA VAL A 127 1.92 5.48 0.65
C VAL A 127 1.09 5.16 -0.60
N LEU A 128 0.94 3.88 -0.95
CA LEU A 128 0.11 3.46 -2.08
C LEU A 128 -1.37 3.79 -1.87
N VAL A 129 -1.89 3.63 -0.65
CA VAL A 129 -3.27 4.02 -0.30
C VAL A 129 -3.47 5.51 -0.54
N VAL A 130 -2.58 6.32 0.01
CA VAL A 130 -2.58 7.78 -0.10
C VAL A 130 -2.50 8.19 -1.57
N LEU A 131 -1.62 7.57 -2.37
CA LEU A 131 -1.57 7.77 -3.81
C LEU A 131 -2.90 7.37 -4.47
N LEU A 132 -3.32 6.11 -4.42
CA LEU A 132 -4.53 5.67 -5.13
C LEU A 132 -5.79 6.49 -4.78
N LEU A 133 -5.94 6.93 -3.53
CA LEU A 133 -7.01 7.84 -3.12
C LEU A 133 -6.92 9.25 -3.73
N MET A 134 -5.74 9.72 -4.16
CA MET A 134 -5.54 10.98 -4.88
C MET A 134 -5.61 10.88 -6.40
N ALA A 135 -5.83 9.68 -6.94
CA ALA A 135 -5.88 9.44 -8.38
C ALA A 135 -6.84 10.43 -9.09
N PRO A 136 -6.49 10.93 -10.29
CA PRO A 136 -7.37 11.80 -11.06
C PRO A 136 -8.71 11.12 -11.37
N GLY A 137 -9.79 11.92 -11.41
CA GLY A 137 -11.16 11.42 -11.57
C GLY A 137 -11.42 10.77 -12.94
N THR A 138 -11.44 9.44 -12.97
CA THR A 138 -11.89 8.64 -14.13
C THR A 138 -13.27 8.03 -13.86
N ARG A 139 -14.02 7.67 -14.92
CA ARG A 139 -15.21 6.84 -14.76
C ARG A 139 -14.78 5.49 -14.18
N GLY A 140 -15.46 5.02 -13.13
CA GLY A 140 -15.07 3.79 -12.42
C GLY A 140 -13.83 3.93 -11.54
N ARG A 141 -13.39 5.16 -11.21
CA ARG A 141 -12.23 5.39 -10.33
C ARG A 141 -12.35 4.62 -9.03
N GLU A 142 -13.51 4.61 -8.39
CA GLU A 142 -13.69 3.94 -7.09
C GLU A 142 -13.39 2.44 -7.20
N ALA A 143 -13.96 1.78 -8.21
CA ALA A 143 -13.67 0.37 -8.47
C ALA A 143 -12.19 0.13 -8.79
N ALA A 144 -11.58 0.96 -9.64
CA ALA A 144 -10.15 0.83 -9.96
C ALA A 144 -9.26 1.03 -8.73
N VAL A 145 -9.58 1.99 -7.86
CA VAL A 145 -8.85 2.23 -6.61
C VAL A 145 -9.01 1.04 -5.68
N LEU A 146 -10.23 0.53 -5.44
CA LEU A 146 -10.45 -0.63 -4.57
C LEU A 146 -9.72 -1.88 -5.06
N VAL A 147 -9.77 -2.16 -6.37
CA VAL A 147 -9.05 -3.28 -6.98
C VAL A 147 -7.54 -3.11 -6.82
N ALA A 148 -7.00 -1.91 -7.06
CA ALA A 148 -5.58 -1.65 -6.89
C ALA A 148 -5.13 -1.73 -5.42
N LEU A 149 -5.96 -1.30 -4.48
CA LEU A 149 -5.69 -1.43 -3.05
C LEU A 149 -5.64 -2.89 -2.60
N GLY A 150 -6.63 -3.68 -3.01
CA GLY A 150 -6.67 -5.12 -2.72
C GLY A 150 -5.47 -5.85 -3.33
N ALA A 151 -5.19 -5.60 -4.62
CA ALA A 151 -4.09 -6.25 -5.31
C ALA A 151 -2.72 -5.85 -4.73
N SER A 152 -2.50 -4.58 -4.37
CA SER A 152 -1.26 -4.16 -3.71
C SER A 152 -1.11 -4.73 -2.30
N ALA A 153 -2.20 -4.85 -1.53
CA ALA A 153 -2.17 -5.50 -0.22
C ALA A 153 -1.76 -6.98 -0.36
N VAL A 154 -2.41 -7.72 -1.26
CA VAL A 154 -2.09 -9.13 -1.53
C VAL A 154 -0.63 -9.26 -1.98
N LEU A 155 -0.16 -8.41 -2.88
CA LEU A 155 1.20 -8.46 -3.40
C LEU A 155 2.24 -8.25 -2.28
N LEU A 156 2.10 -7.17 -1.49
CA LEU A 156 3.05 -6.85 -0.42
C LEU A 156 3.02 -7.87 0.71
N PHE A 157 1.83 -8.32 1.11
CA PHE A 157 1.67 -9.33 2.15
C PHE A 157 2.25 -10.69 1.72
N THR A 158 1.96 -11.12 0.50
CA THR A 158 2.50 -12.36 -0.05
C THR A 158 4.03 -12.29 -0.14
N ALA A 159 4.57 -11.17 -0.60
CA ALA A 159 6.01 -10.95 -0.68
C ALA A 159 6.67 -10.94 0.69
N PHE A 160 6.08 -10.25 1.67
CA PHE A 160 6.55 -10.21 3.04
C PHE A 160 6.68 -11.62 3.65
N LEU A 161 5.60 -12.41 3.60
CA LEU A 161 5.54 -13.74 4.21
C LEU A 161 6.43 -14.77 3.52
N ASN A 162 6.62 -14.64 2.19
CA ASN A 162 7.31 -15.65 1.38
C ASN A 162 8.70 -15.20 0.92
N ALA A 163 9.20 -14.03 1.36
CA ALA A 163 10.52 -13.54 0.99
C ALA A 163 11.64 -14.56 1.27
N PRO A 164 11.67 -15.26 2.43
CA PRO A 164 12.70 -16.28 2.70
C PRO A 164 12.67 -17.42 1.69
N GLU A 165 11.48 -17.94 1.37
CA GLU A 165 11.33 -19.01 0.39
C GLU A 165 11.73 -18.56 -1.01
N TRP A 166 11.31 -17.36 -1.43
CA TRP A 166 11.65 -16.84 -2.74
C TRP A 166 13.15 -16.60 -2.88
N TYR A 167 13.80 -16.13 -1.81
CA TYR A 167 15.25 -16.02 -1.74
C TYR A 167 15.92 -17.40 -1.87
N LEU A 168 15.51 -18.39 -1.07
CA LEU A 168 16.08 -19.74 -1.14
C LEU A 168 15.83 -20.40 -2.50
N ALA A 169 14.68 -20.14 -3.12
CA ALA A 169 14.38 -20.63 -4.45
C ALA A 169 15.23 -19.96 -5.55
N ALA A 170 15.70 -18.73 -5.32
CA ALA A 170 16.55 -17.99 -6.26
C ALA A 170 18.06 -18.20 -6.02
N ARG A 171 18.49 -18.37 -4.76
CA ARG A 171 19.90 -18.37 -4.35
C ARG A 171 20.32 -19.56 -3.49
N GLY A 172 19.36 -20.32 -2.95
CA GLY A 172 19.63 -21.47 -2.09
C GLY A 172 20.28 -22.63 -2.84
N ARG A 173 21.00 -23.46 -2.09
CA ARG A 173 21.60 -24.71 -2.57
C ARG A 173 20.75 -25.88 -2.11
N GLN A 174 20.44 -26.77 -3.04
CA GLN A 174 19.73 -28.00 -2.77
C GLN A 174 20.74 -29.10 -2.46
N VAL A 175 20.59 -29.77 -1.33
CA VAL A 175 21.45 -30.88 -0.88
C VAL A 175 20.63 -31.92 -0.14
N THR A 176 21.17 -33.13 -0.04
CA THR A 176 20.66 -34.17 0.87
C THR A 176 21.24 -33.92 2.26
N ALA A 177 20.39 -33.86 3.27
CA ALA A 177 20.75 -33.67 4.67
C ALA A 177 20.12 -34.76 5.54
N THR A 178 20.73 -35.08 6.67
CA THR A 178 20.21 -36.08 7.60
C THR A 178 19.38 -35.41 8.69
N VAL A 179 18.15 -35.86 8.90
CA VAL A 179 17.34 -35.39 10.03
C VAL A 179 17.99 -35.88 11.33
N VAL A 180 18.12 -34.98 12.30
CA VAL A 180 18.66 -35.30 13.63
C VAL A 180 17.62 -35.00 14.71
N ALA A 181 17.90 -35.44 15.93
CA ALA A 181 17.08 -35.19 17.12
C ALA A 181 16.44 -33.78 17.11
N PRO A 182 15.10 -33.70 17.17
CA PRO A 182 14.39 -32.44 17.03
C PRO A 182 14.63 -31.53 18.24
N LEU A 183 14.55 -30.21 18.02
CA LEU A 183 14.62 -29.22 19.09
C LEU A 183 13.24 -29.00 19.68
N ARG A 184 13.07 -29.23 20.98
CA ARG A 184 11.88 -28.79 21.71
C ARG A 184 12.10 -27.35 22.17
N GLY A 185 11.11 -26.51 21.94
CA GLY A 185 11.12 -25.11 22.34
C GLY A 185 9.71 -24.60 22.56
N TRP A 186 9.59 -23.27 22.60
CA TRP A 186 8.31 -22.58 22.73
C TRP A 186 8.13 -21.64 21.54
N SER A 187 6.91 -21.57 21.03
CA SER A 187 6.51 -20.63 19.98
C SER A 187 5.15 -20.07 20.32
N HIS A 188 5.00 -18.74 20.30
CA HIS A 188 3.70 -18.08 20.52
C HIS A 188 2.93 -18.57 21.76
N GLY A 189 3.64 -18.90 22.85
CA GLY A 189 3.04 -19.34 24.11
C GLY A 189 2.65 -20.83 24.16
N SER A 190 2.98 -21.65 23.15
CA SER A 190 2.77 -23.10 23.19
C SER A 190 4.09 -23.88 22.96
N PRO A 191 4.21 -25.11 23.50
CA PRO A 191 5.32 -25.99 23.20
C PRO A 191 5.37 -26.28 21.69
N ALA A 192 6.54 -26.06 21.09
CA ALA A 192 6.78 -26.31 19.68
C ALA A 192 7.98 -27.23 19.54
N THR A 193 7.84 -28.26 18.70
CA THR A 193 8.96 -29.07 18.25
C THR A 193 9.44 -28.48 16.93
N TYR A 194 10.76 -28.43 16.69
CA TYR A 194 11.38 -27.95 15.45
C TYR A 194 12.31 -29.01 14.89
N CYS A 195 12.24 -29.28 13.59
CA CYS A 195 13.20 -30.15 12.94
C CYS A 195 14.59 -29.56 12.98
N ARG A 196 15.58 -30.45 13.07
CA ARG A 196 16.98 -30.13 12.83
C ARG A 196 17.52 -31.05 11.75
N VAL A 197 18.36 -30.51 10.90
CA VAL A 197 19.04 -31.27 9.84
C VAL A 197 20.53 -31.05 9.94
N ARG A 198 21.29 -32.13 9.78
CA ARG A 198 22.74 -32.12 9.60
C ARG A 198 23.04 -31.99 8.12
N LEU A 199 23.60 -30.85 7.73
CA LEU A 199 24.05 -30.57 6.37
C LEU A 199 25.30 -31.40 6.03
N PRO A 200 25.67 -31.54 4.74
CA PRO A 200 26.86 -32.30 4.32
C PRO A 200 28.18 -31.84 4.98
N GLY A 201 28.28 -30.55 5.30
CA GLY A 201 29.43 -30.00 6.04
C GLY A 201 29.41 -30.25 7.55
N GLY A 202 28.54 -31.13 8.06
CA GLY A 202 28.40 -31.46 9.48
C GLY A 202 27.62 -30.46 10.32
N ALA A 203 27.41 -29.24 9.82
CA ALA A 203 26.63 -28.20 10.51
C ALA A 203 25.18 -28.64 10.74
N VAL A 204 24.70 -28.51 11.96
CA VAL A 204 23.32 -28.82 12.33
C VAL A 204 22.50 -27.54 12.42
N ARG A 205 21.47 -27.41 11.59
CA ARG A 205 20.61 -26.22 11.56
C ARG A 205 19.15 -26.57 11.80
N ARG A 206 18.42 -25.62 12.39
CA ARG A 206 16.98 -25.69 12.58
C ARG A 206 16.29 -25.45 11.22
N VAL A 207 15.17 -26.11 10.96
CA VAL A 207 14.34 -25.86 9.79
C VAL A 207 13.25 -24.83 10.14
N ASP A 208 13.01 -23.86 9.27
CA ASP A 208 12.08 -22.74 9.51
C ASP A 208 10.60 -23.17 9.49
N ARG A 209 10.23 -24.11 8.60
CA ARG A 209 8.87 -24.66 8.47
C ARG A 209 8.82 -26.12 8.87
N ASN A 210 7.97 -26.43 9.85
CA ASN A 210 7.86 -27.75 10.45
C ASN A 210 6.55 -28.45 10.03
N ASP A 211 6.37 -28.60 8.73
CA ASP A 211 5.14 -29.12 8.12
C ASP A 211 5.03 -30.65 8.26
N ARG A 212 6.05 -31.30 8.83
CA ARG A 212 6.16 -32.76 9.00
C ARG A 212 6.58 -33.12 10.41
N THR A 213 6.06 -34.22 10.94
CA THR A 213 6.51 -34.78 12.23
C THR A 213 7.94 -35.31 12.12
N CYS A 214 8.93 -34.48 12.44
CA CYS A 214 10.35 -34.87 12.38
C CYS A 214 10.80 -35.87 13.45
N ALA A 215 9.99 -36.12 14.48
CA ALA A 215 10.31 -37.10 15.51
C ALA A 215 10.35 -38.54 14.95
N SER A 216 9.55 -38.85 13.94
CA SER A 216 9.52 -40.19 13.30
C SER A 216 10.52 -40.32 12.15
N GLU A 217 11.25 -39.26 11.79
CA GLU A 217 12.10 -39.19 10.60
C GLU A 217 13.59 -39.07 10.97
N GLU A 218 13.94 -39.15 12.26
CA GLU A 218 15.33 -39.06 12.72
C GLU A 218 16.21 -40.14 12.05
N GLY A 219 17.41 -39.73 11.62
CA GLY A 219 18.35 -40.57 10.88
C GLY A 219 18.06 -40.70 9.39
N ARG A 220 16.87 -40.25 8.92
CA ARG A 220 16.54 -40.30 7.49
C ARG A 220 17.23 -39.19 6.71
N SER A 221 17.62 -39.50 5.49
CA SER A 221 18.11 -38.51 4.52
C SER A 221 16.94 -37.83 3.83
N VAL A 222 16.93 -36.50 3.83
CA VAL A 222 15.90 -35.65 3.23
C VAL A 222 16.53 -34.57 2.35
N THR A 223 15.84 -34.18 1.29
CA THR A 223 16.25 -33.04 0.48
C THR A 223 15.96 -31.75 1.22
N VAL A 224 16.93 -30.85 1.27
CA VAL A 224 16.79 -29.52 1.86
C VAL A 224 17.37 -28.46 0.94
N VAL A 225 16.80 -27.27 1.01
CA VAL A 225 17.35 -26.05 0.40
C VAL A 225 17.84 -25.15 1.51
N TYR A 226 19.12 -24.78 1.47
CA TYR A 226 19.71 -23.92 2.48
C TYR A 226 20.42 -22.73 1.86
N ASP A 227 20.59 -21.66 2.64
CA ASP A 227 21.41 -20.52 2.28
C ASP A 227 22.88 -20.78 2.67
N PRO A 228 23.83 -20.84 1.72
CA PRO A 228 25.26 -21.00 2.04
C PRO A 228 25.82 -19.89 2.91
N GLY A 229 25.26 -18.68 2.80
CA GLY A 229 25.64 -17.53 3.63
C GLY A 229 25.13 -17.59 5.07
N GLY A 230 24.33 -18.61 5.41
CA GLY A 230 23.84 -18.83 6.77
C GLY A 230 22.75 -17.86 7.23
N ARG A 231 22.27 -16.94 6.38
CA ARG A 231 21.32 -15.88 6.78
C ARG A 231 19.92 -16.41 7.04
N LEU A 232 19.53 -17.44 6.30
CA LEU A 232 18.25 -18.12 6.45
C LEU A 232 18.44 -19.55 6.94
N ASP A 233 17.47 -20.00 7.72
CA ASP A 233 17.34 -21.39 8.10
C ASP A 233 16.94 -22.25 6.88
N PRO A 234 17.41 -23.51 6.79
CA PRO A 234 17.02 -24.43 5.72
C PRO A 234 15.51 -24.70 5.68
N VAL A 235 15.02 -25.04 4.49
CA VAL A 235 13.65 -25.48 4.23
C VAL A 235 13.70 -26.88 3.63
N LEU A 236 12.80 -27.77 4.08
CA LEU A 236 12.68 -29.12 3.54
C LEU A 236 12.06 -29.10 2.13
N GLY A 237 12.51 -30.03 1.28
CA GLY A 237 12.00 -30.21 -0.08
C GLY A 237 12.94 -29.68 -1.15
N ASP A 238 12.40 -29.58 -2.36
CA ASP A 238 13.16 -29.19 -3.55
C ASP A 238 13.11 -27.69 -3.80
N ARG A 239 14.16 -27.17 -4.42
CA ARG A 239 14.22 -25.76 -4.82
C ARG A 239 13.09 -25.36 -5.77
N ALA A 240 12.60 -26.31 -6.58
CA ALA A 240 11.50 -26.10 -7.50
C ALA A 240 10.11 -26.06 -6.82
N SER A 241 9.95 -26.64 -5.62
CA SER A 241 8.67 -26.59 -4.90
C SER A 241 8.51 -25.30 -4.08
N LEU A 242 9.61 -24.61 -3.77
CA LEU A 242 9.59 -23.37 -3.01
C LEU A 242 8.80 -22.27 -3.74
N GLY A 243 7.80 -21.73 -3.06
CA GLY A 243 6.92 -20.70 -3.58
C GLY A 243 5.96 -21.16 -4.68
N ARG A 244 5.72 -22.47 -4.85
CA ARG A 244 4.79 -23.01 -5.87
C ARG A 244 3.41 -22.37 -5.83
N ILE A 245 2.90 -22.07 -4.63
CA ILE A 245 1.58 -21.43 -4.44
C ILE A 245 1.71 -19.90 -4.38
N SER A 246 2.70 -19.38 -3.67
CA SER A 246 2.82 -17.93 -3.44
C SER A 246 3.25 -17.15 -4.69
N ARG A 247 4.04 -17.73 -5.59
CA ARG A 247 4.47 -17.06 -6.83
C ARG A 247 3.32 -16.78 -7.80
N PRO A 248 2.43 -17.74 -8.14
CA PRO A 248 1.25 -17.46 -8.96
C PRO A 248 0.32 -16.41 -8.34
N ILE A 249 0.12 -16.44 -7.02
CA ILE A 249 -0.71 -15.45 -6.31
C ILE A 249 -0.11 -14.05 -6.46
N ALA A 250 1.19 -13.90 -6.21
CA ALA A 250 1.89 -12.63 -6.37
C ALA A 250 1.89 -12.15 -7.83
N ALA A 251 2.11 -13.04 -8.79
CA ALA A 251 2.05 -12.74 -10.22
C ALA A 251 0.64 -12.25 -10.62
N GLY A 252 -0.41 -12.96 -10.19
CA GLY A 252 -1.80 -12.58 -10.42
C GLY A 252 -2.13 -11.21 -9.85
N ALA A 253 -1.71 -10.92 -8.62
CA ALA A 253 -1.86 -9.60 -8.01
C ALA A 253 -1.13 -8.50 -8.80
N GLY A 254 0.10 -8.78 -9.28
CA GLY A 254 0.85 -7.88 -10.15
C GLY A 254 0.15 -7.61 -11.49
N PHE A 255 -0.41 -8.64 -12.12
CA PHE A 255 -1.20 -8.49 -13.36
C PHE A 255 -2.46 -7.66 -13.13
N VAL A 256 -3.16 -7.86 -12.02
CA VAL A 256 -4.36 -7.07 -11.68
C VAL A 256 -3.99 -5.60 -11.48
N LEU A 257 -2.89 -5.29 -10.76
CA LEU A 257 -2.40 -3.91 -10.61
C LEU A 257 -2.07 -3.26 -11.95
N PHE A 258 -1.31 -3.96 -12.79
CA PHE A 258 -0.90 -3.46 -14.10
C PHE A 258 -2.10 -3.25 -15.03
N GLY A 259 -3.03 -4.21 -15.06
CA GLY A 259 -4.26 -4.13 -15.83
C GLY A 259 -5.16 -2.98 -15.38
N THR A 260 -5.25 -2.75 -14.07
CA THR A 260 -6.02 -1.64 -13.49
C THR A 260 -5.45 -0.29 -13.91
N ALA A 261 -4.13 -0.12 -13.84
CA ALA A 261 -3.46 1.09 -14.31
C ALA A 261 -3.67 1.31 -15.82
N THR A 262 -3.51 0.25 -16.62
CA THR A 262 -3.70 0.31 -18.08
C THR A 262 -5.14 0.69 -18.44
N ALA A 263 -6.13 0.06 -17.80
CA ALA A 263 -7.54 0.37 -18.01
C ALA A 263 -7.86 1.82 -17.63
N ALA A 264 -7.30 2.32 -16.51
CA ALA A 264 -7.49 3.69 -16.08
C ALA A 264 -6.94 4.71 -17.09
N VAL A 265 -5.79 4.42 -17.72
CA VAL A 265 -5.21 5.25 -18.78
C VAL A 265 -6.09 5.21 -20.04
N LEU A 266 -6.48 4.03 -20.52
CA LEU A 266 -7.29 3.87 -21.72
C LEU A 266 -8.68 4.52 -21.59
N ALA A 267 -9.28 4.48 -20.41
CA ALA A 267 -10.58 5.11 -20.14
C ALA A 267 -10.55 6.65 -20.33
N THR A 268 -9.38 7.29 -20.21
CA THR A 268 -9.25 8.72 -20.46
C THR A 268 -9.12 9.07 -21.94
N GLY A 269 -8.50 8.21 -22.75
CA GLY A 269 -8.32 8.44 -24.19
C GLY A 269 -9.63 8.41 -24.99
N ARG A 270 -10.61 7.61 -24.57
CA ARG A 270 -11.93 7.52 -25.24
C ARG A 270 -12.76 8.79 -25.13
N ARG A 271 -12.49 9.67 -24.16
CA ARG A 271 -13.20 10.95 -23.98
C ARG A 271 -12.85 12.00 -25.04
N GLY A 272 -11.66 11.92 -25.63
CA GLY A 272 -11.17 12.90 -26.61
C GLY A 272 -11.60 12.62 -28.05
N ARG A 273 -12.12 11.43 -28.37
CA ARG A 273 -12.55 11.04 -29.73
C ARG A 273 -14.07 11.10 -29.96
N GLY A 274 -14.86 11.36 -28.93
CA GLY A 274 -16.32 11.46 -28.99
C GLY A 274 -16.86 12.90 -28.93
N ARG A 275 -15.99 13.89 -29.13
CA ARG A 275 -16.30 15.30 -29.35
C ARG A 275 -15.69 15.70 -30.68
#